data_AF-A0A8J8DM66-F1
#
_entry.id   AF-A0A8J8DM66-F1
#
_cell.length_a   1.000
_cell.length_b   1.000
_cell.length_c   1.000
_cell.angle_alpha   90.00
_cell.angle_beta   90.00
_cell.angle_gamma   90.00
#
_symmetry.space_group_name_H-M   'P 1'
#
loop_
_entity.id
_entity.type
_entity.pdbx_description
1 polymer ?
#
loop_
_entity_poly.entity_id
_entity_poly.type
_entity_poly.pdbx_seq_one_letter_code
_entity_poly.pdbx_strand_id
1 'polypeptide(L)' 'MMGFGYFGIFGAIFMLLFWVLIIVGVFVLIKWLLEQGGSKTTPKKRALEILDEKYARGEIDDEEYERRKRKLLES' A
#
# COMPACT_ATOMS: atom_id res chain seq x y z
N MET A 1 5.62 -25.39 46.46
CA MET A 1 4.75 -24.70 45.48
C MET A 1 5.57 -24.43 44.21
N MET A 2 5.57 -25.34 43.23
CA MET A 2 6.38 -25.24 42.00
C MET A 2 5.58 -25.68 40.76
N GLY A 3 4.35 -25.18 40.62
CA GLY A 3 3.48 -25.46 39.45
C GLY A 3 3.23 -24.27 38.52
N PHE A 4 3.63 -23.05 38.93
CA PHE A 4 3.25 -21.80 38.22
C PHE A 4 4.27 -21.30 37.20
N GLY A 5 5.50 -21.83 37.18
CA GLY A 5 6.55 -21.37 36.26
C GLY A 5 6.26 -21.71 34.79
N TYR A 6 5.86 -22.96 34.52
CA TYR A 6 5.58 -23.41 33.15
C TYR A 6 4.29 -22.78 32.58
N PHE A 7 3.25 -22.62 33.40
CA PHE A 7 1.99 -21.99 32.98
C PHE A 7 2.16 -20.49 32.71
N GLY A 8 3.03 -19.80 33.48
CA GLY A 8 3.35 -18.39 33.26
C GLY A 8 4.12 -18.15 31.96
N ILE A 9 5.09 -19.02 31.63
CA ILE A 9 5.85 -18.94 30.37
C ILE A 9 4.93 -19.22 29.18
N PHE A 10 4.06 -20.23 29.27
CA PHE A 10 3.09 -20.53 28.23
C PHE A 10 2.13 -19.35 27.98
N GLY A 11 1.65 -18.70 29.05
CA GLY A 11 0.81 -17.50 28.95
C GLY A 11 1.54 -16.32 28.30
N ALA A 12 2.81 -16.09 28.67
CA ALA A 12 3.62 -15.01 28.08
C ALA A 12 3.86 -15.23 26.58
N ILE A 13 4.17 -16.46 26.17
CA ILE A 13 4.35 -16.81 24.76
C ILE A 13 3.05 -16.61 23.99
N PHE A 14 1.92 -17.07 24.54
CA PHE A 14 0.62 -16.94 23.88
C PHE A 14 0.22 -15.47 23.69
N MET A 15 0.50 -14.62 24.68
CA MET A 15 0.26 -13.17 24.59
C MET A 15 1.11 -12.52 23.49
N LEU A 16 2.39 -12.90 23.38
CA LEU A 16 3.29 -12.40 22.34
C LEU A 16 2.83 -12.86 20.95
N LEU A 17 2.41 -14.12 20.83
CA LEU A 17 1.90 -14.72 19.60
C LEU A 17 0.59 -14.04 19.16
N PHE A 18 -0.28 -13.68 20.11
CA PHE A 18 -1.50 -12.91 19.84
C PHE A 18 -1.17 -11.52 19.26
N TRP A 19 -0.21 -10.80 19.83
CA TRP A 19 0.25 -9.51 19.28
C TRP A 19 0.85 -9.63 17.88
N VAL A 20 1.69 -10.65 17.64
CA VAL A 20 2.24 -10.94 16.31
C VAL A 20 1.12 -11.22 15.32
N LEU A 21 0.10 -11.99 15.72
CA LEU A 21 -1.04 -12.32 14.87
C LEU A 21 -1.86 -11.08 14.51
N ILE A 22 -2.04 -10.13 15.45
CA ILE A 22 -2.65 -8.83 15.15
C ILE A 22 -1.84 -8.06 14.12
N ILE A 23 -0.52 -7.95 14.31
CA ILE A 23 0.36 -7.22 13.39
C ILE A 23 0.28 -7.84 11.98
N VAL A 24 0.39 -9.17 11.89
CA VAL A 24 0.27 -9.90 10.62
C VAL A 24 -1.11 -9.70 10.01
N GLY A 25 -2.18 -9.75 10.80
CA GLY A 25 -3.54 -9.52 10.34
C GLY A 25 -3.73 -8.12 9.74
N VAL A 26 -3.23 -7.09 10.42
CA VAL A 26 -3.24 -5.71 9.91
C VAL A 26 -2.40 -5.59 8.65
N PHE A 27 -1.21 -6.19 8.62
CA PHE A 27 -0.32 -6.13 7.46
C PHE A 27 -0.93 -6.82 6.24
N VAL A 28 -1.55 -7.98 6.43
CA VAL A 28 -2.28 -8.70 5.38
C VAL A 28 -3.50 -7.92 4.93
N LEU A 29 -4.25 -7.30 5.85
CA LEU A 29 -5.40 -6.48 5.50
C LEU A 29 -4.98 -5.26 4.67
N ILE A 30 -3.91 -4.57 5.05
CA ILE A 30 -3.34 -3.44 4.30
C ILE A 30 -2.85 -3.92 2.93
N LYS A 31 -2.07 -5.02 2.88
CA LYS A 31 -1.57 -5.58 1.62
C LYS A 31 -2.74 -5.99 0.71
N TRP A 32 -3.78 -6.60 1.25
CA TRP A 32 -4.97 -6.99 0.50
C TRP A 32 -5.77 -5.78 0.03
N LEU A 33 -5.90 -4.73 0.85
CA LEU A 33 -6.49 -3.45 0.42
C LEU A 33 -5.65 -2.77 -0.67
N LEU A 34 -4.33 -2.84 -0.56
CA LEU A 34 -3.39 -2.31 -1.56
C LEU A 34 -3.34 -3.18 -2.82
N GLU A 35 -3.63 -4.48 -2.75
CA GLU A 35 -3.69 -5.38 -3.91
C GLU A 35 -5.06 -5.34 -4.59
N GLN A 36 -6.15 -5.28 -3.83
CA GLN A 36 -7.48 -4.97 -4.35
C GLN A 36 -7.54 -3.55 -4.91
N GLY A 37 -6.94 -2.58 -4.22
CA GLY A 37 -6.77 -1.20 -4.67
C GLY A 37 -5.65 -1.02 -5.70
N GLY A 38 -4.75 -1.98 -5.83
CA GLY A 38 -3.62 -2.01 -6.77
C GLY A 38 -4.02 -2.41 -8.18
N SER A 39 -5.27 -2.84 -8.38
CA SER A 39 -5.94 -2.91 -9.68
C SER A 39 -6.84 -1.70 -9.97
N LYS A 40 -6.91 -0.74 -9.04
CA LYS A 40 -7.71 0.48 -9.12
C LYS A 40 -6.95 1.70 -8.62
N THR A 41 -5.66 1.83 -8.92
CA THR A 41 -5.16 3.18 -9.17
C THR A 41 -5.96 3.65 -10.37
N THR A 42 -6.91 4.56 -10.14
CA THR A 42 -7.78 5.11 -11.19
C THR A 42 -6.93 5.32 -12.45
N PRO A 43 -7.34 4.85 -13.65
CA PRO A 43 -6.52 4.94 -14.87
C PRO A 43 -5.90 6.32 -15.07
N LYS A 44 -6.57 7.37 -14.57
CA LYS A 44 -6.06 8.74 -14.44
C LYS A 44 -4.74 8.90 -13.68
N LYS A 45 -4.58 8.32 -12.48
CA LYS A 45 -3.34 8.46 -11.69
C LYS A 45 -2.15 7.80 -12.39
N ARG A 46 -2.36 6.60 -12.93
CA ARG A 46 -1.33 5.90 -13.72
C ARG A 46 -1.01 6.62 -15.03
N ALA A 47 -2.02 7.19 -15.70
CA ALA A 47 -1.81 8.00 -16.90
C ALA A 47 -1.05 9.31 -16.62
N LEU A 48 -1.32 9.94 -15.48
CA LEU A 48 -0.58 11.13 -15.02
C LEU A 48 0.87 10.79 -14.67
N GLU A 49 1.12 9.71 -13.91
CA GLU A 49 2.49 9.27 -13.58
C GLU A 49 3.30 8.94 -14.83
N ILE A 50 2.71 8.26 -15.82
CA ILE A 50 3.37 7.97 -17.11
C ILE A 50 3.63 9.26 -17.91
N LEU A 51 2.71 10.23 -17.85
CA LEU A 51 2.87 11.51 -18.53
C LEU A 51 3.99 12.34 -17.89
N ASP A 52 4.06 12.38 -16.56
CA ASP A 52 5.11 13.07 -15.81
C ASP A 52 6.49 12.44 -16.07
N GLU A 53 6.58 11.11 -16.14
CA GLU A 53 7.83 10.42 -16.43
C GLU A 53 8.36 10.74 -17.85
N LYS A 54 7.47 10.82 -18.85
CA LYS A 54 7.86 11.15 -20.23
C LYS A 54 8.25 12.61 -20.40
N TYR A 55 7.63 13.51 -19.64
CA TYR A 55 7.99 14.92 -19.60
C TYR A 55 9.38 15.11 -18.95
N ALA A 56 9.65 14.42 -17.84
CA ALA A 56 10.97 14.44 -17.21
C ALA A 56 12.08 13.85 -18.10
N ARG A 57 11.73 12.88 -18.97
CA ARG A 57 12.63 12.34 -19.99
C ARG A 57 12.82 13.27 -21.20
N GLY A 58 12.06 14.35 -21.30
CA GLY A 58 12.08 15.28 -22.43
C GLY A 58 11.49 14.70 -23.72
N GLU A 59 10.72 13.61 -23.63
CA GLU A 59 10.08 12.97 -24.80
C GLU A 59 8.82 13.72 -25.27
N ILE A 60 8.30 14.65 -24.44
CA ILE A 60 7.12 15.46 -24.72
C ILE A 60 7.38 16.89 -24.27
N ASP A 61 6.88 17.82 -25.08
CA ASP A 61 6.98 19.26 -24.86
C ASP A 61 5.96 19.76 -23.82
N ASP A 62 6.25 20.91 -23.21
CA ASP A 62 5.38 21.59 -22.23
C ASP A 62 3.94 21.77 -22.75
N GLU A 63 3.79 22.17 -24.03
CA GLU A 63 2.47 22.37 -24.64
C GLU A 63 1.66 21.08 -24.74
N GLU A 64 2.33 19.95 -25.00
CA GLU A 64 1.69 18.66 -25.15
C GLU A 64 1.38 18.02 -23.80
N TYR A 65 2.25 18.22 -22.81
CA TYR A 65 2.03 17.85 -21.42
C TYR A 65 0.77 18.51 -20.86
N GLU A 66 0.67 19.83 -20.96
CA GLU A 66 -0.45 20.61 -20.42
C GLU A 66 -1.80 20.26 -21.10
N ARG A 67 -1.79 20.01 -22.41
CA ARG A 67 -2.99 19.63 -23.17
C ARG A 67 -3.52 18.25 -22.77
N ARG A 68 -2.63 17.29 -22.52
CA ARG A 68 -2.98 15.93 -22.07
C ARG A 68 -3.40 15.93 -20.60
N LYS A 69 -2.72 16.70 -19.76
CA LYS A 69 -3.05 16.87 -18.33
C LYS A 69 -4.44 17.48 -18.13
N ARG A 70 -4.78 18.54 -18.87
CA ARG A 70 -6.12 19.15 -18.82
C ARG A 70 -7.23 18.16 -19.19
N LYS A 71 -7.07 17.40 -20.29
CA LYS A 71 -8.03 16.35 -20.70
C LYS A 71 -8.20 15.25 -19.64
N LEU A 72 -7.14 14.89 -18.93
CA LEU A 72 -7.18 13.89 -17.86
C LEU A 72 -7.79 14.45 -16.55
N LEU A 73 -7.74 15.76 -16.32
CA LEU A 73 -8.33 16.43 -15.14
C LEU A 73 -9.80 16.80 -15.35
N GLU A 74 -10.22 17.09 -16.59
CA GLU A 74 -11.57 17.54 -16.94
C GLU A 74 -12.60 16.39 -17.12
N SER A 75 -12.13 15.14 -17.17
CA SER A 75 -12.98 13.92 -17.23
C SER A 75 -13.44 13.40 -15.87
#